data_AF-A0A9N8PJ22-F1
#
_entry.id   AF-A0A9N8PJ22-F1
#
_cell.length_a   1.000
_cell.length_b   1.000
_cell.length_c   1.000
_cell.angle_alpha   90.00
_cell.angle_beta   90.00
_cell.angle_gamma   90.00
#
_symmetry.space_group_name_H-M   'P 1'
#
loop_
_entity.id
_entity.type
_entity.pdbx_description
1 polymer ?
#
loop_
_entity_poly.entity_id
_entity_poly.type
_entity_poly.pdbx_seq_one_letter_code
_entity_poly.pdbx_strand_id
1 'polypeptide(L)'
;MSFSATGVPKPLQSRPKKSPIQLLRSASSPFGNHPRRKAATTPQAGVKRSQSEANTSTEQPLDNTGIVTTLPPPKVPQDVVSLIRYIQEHTWTEIPERAAGMNSTRIAEVLNFRKNMPPIVSIAHLHAVSTSTTAIERQLATLIHSGILYLKT
;
A
#
# COMPACT_ATOMS: atom_id res chain seq x y z
N MET A 1 7.56 -65.17 -55.55
CA MET A 1 6.68 -64.18 -56.20
C MET A 1 5.44 -64.08 -55.31
N SER A 2 5.01 -63.00 -54.69
CA SER A 2 5.25 -61.55 -54.79
C SER A 2 4.80 -60.93 -53.45
N PHE A 3 5.57 -60.01 -52.87
CA PHE A 3 5.06 -59.12 -51.82
C PHE A 3 4.76 -57.77 -52.47
N SER A 4 3.50 -57.35 -52.47
CA SER A 4 3.09 -56.00 -52.82
C SER A 4 2.01 -55.55 -51.85
N ALA A 5 2.32 -54.51 -51.08
CA ALA A 5 1.48 -53.31 -50.96
C ALA A 5 2.12 -52.37 -49.92
N THR A 6 2.54 -51.23 -50.42
CA THR A 6 3.14 -50.09 -49.75
C THR A 6 2.17 -49.43 -48.78
N GLY A 7 2.48 -49.42 -47.48
CA GLY A 7 1.82 -48.55 -46.51
C GLY A 7 2.44 -47.15 -46.55
N VAL A 8 1.67 -46.15 -46.96
CA VAL A 8 2.06 -44.73 -46.91
C VAL A 8 2.07 -44.25 -45.46
N PRO A 9 3.18 -43.70 -44.92
CA PRO A 9 3.16 -43.10 -43.59
C PRO A 9 2.45 -41.73 -43.60
N LYS A 10 1.52 -41.54 -42.66
CA LYS A 10 0.88 -40.24 -42.38
C LYS A 10 1.91 -39.28 -41.77
N PRO A 11 1.95 -37.99 -42.14
CA PRO A 11 2.86 -37.04 -41.53
C PRO A 11 2.44 -36.71 -40.09
N LEU A 12 3.40 -36.73 -39.17
CA LEU A 12 3.25 -36.25 -37.80
C LEU A 12 3.01 -34.72 -37.84
N GLN A 13 1.81 -34.29 -37.45
CA GLN A 13 1.51 -32.87 -37.27
C GLN A 13 2.38 -32.30 -36.15
N SER A 14 3.28 -31.39 -36.49
CA SER A 14 4.06 -30.61 -35.52
C SER A 14 3.13 -29.70 -34.71
N ARG A 15 3.22 -29.73 -33.38
CA ARG A 15 2.52 -28.78 -32.50
C ARG A 15 2.95 -27.34 -32.83
N PRO A 16 2.03 -26.37 -32.92
CA PRO A 16 2.42 -24.99 -33.18
C PRO A 16 3.26 -24.45 -32.02
N LYS A 17 4.46 -23.94 -32.33
CA LYS A 17 5.30 -23.20 -31.39
C LYS A 17 4.58 -21.90 -31.04
N LYS A 18 4.13 -21.74 -29.80
CA LYS A 18 3.61 -20.46 -29.29
C LYS A 18 4.75 -19.43 -29.39
N SER A 19 4.44 -18.28 -29.98
CA SER A 19 5.41 -17.20 -30.19
C SER A 19 5.88 -16.63 -28.84
N PRO A 20 7.15 -16.19 -28.73
CA PRO A 20 7.76 -15.73 -27.46
C PRO A 20 7.05 -14.51 -26.84
N ILE A 21 6.18 -13.83 -27.61
CA ILE A 21 5.40 -12.67 -27.16
C ILE A 21 4.27 -13.09 -26.19
N GLN A 22 3.83 -14.35 -26.20
CA GLN A 22 2.79 -14.85 -25.29
C GLN A 22 3.30 -15.17 -23.88
N LEU A 23 4.62 -15.26 -23.67
CA LEU A 23 5.22 -15.51 -22.36
C LEU A 23 5.46 -14.22 -21.54
N LEU A 24 5.45 -13.05 -22.20
CA LEU A 24 5.70 -11.74 -21.57
C LEU A 24 4.46 -11.14 -20.89
N ARG A 25 3.30 -11.81 -20.95
CA ARG A 25 2.02 -11.30 -20.41
C ARG A 25 1.57 -11.97 -19.12
N SER A 26 2.46 -12.70 -18.44
CA SER A 26 2.22 -13.20 -17.08
C SER A 26 2.88 -12.29 -16.03
N ALA A 27 2.57 -11.00 -16.07
CA ALA A 27 2.59 -10.21 -14.84
C ALA A 27 1.24 -10.47 -14.17
N SER A 28 1.14 -11.55 -13.39
CA SER A 28 0.00 -11.80 -12.53
C SER A 28 -0.03 -10.70 -11.48
N SER A 29 -0.76 -9.62 -11.76
CA SER A 29 -1.17 -8.68 -10.73
C SER A 29 -1.88 -9.50 -9.64
N PRO A 30 -1.49 -9.39 -8.36
CA PRO A 30 -2.18 -10.08 -7.27
C PRO A 30 -3.65 -9.65 -7.14
N PHE A 31 -4.05 -8.59 -7.85
CA PHE A 31 -5.44 -8.10 -7.92
C PHE A 31 -6.13 -8.42 -9.26
N GLY A 32 -5.47 -9.14 -10.17
CA GLY A 32 -6.01 -9.45 -11.51
C GLY A 32 -7.23 -10.39 -11.48
N ASN A 33 -7.31 -11.26 -10.47
CA ASN A 33 -8.45 -12.13 -10.23
C ASN A 33 -9.46 -11.54 -9.23
N HIS A 34 -9.24 -10.32 -8.74
CA HIS A 34 -10.18 -9.70 -7.81
C HIS A 34 -11.44 -9.29 -8.60
N PRO A 35 -12.66 -9.66 -8.16
CA PRO A 35 -13.90 -9.27 -8.83
C PRO A 35 -13.97 -7.74 -8.99
N ARG A 36 -13.88 -7.27 -10.23
CA ARG A 36 -13.99 -5.84 -10.56
C ARG A 36 -15.46 -5.44 -10.54
N ARG A 37 -15.96 -5.04 -9.38
CA ARG A 37 -17.32 -4.50 -9.25
C ARG A 37 -17.32 -3.08 -9.80
N LYS A 38 -18.20 -2.77 -10.77
CA LYS A 38 -18.45 -1.38 -11.17
C LYS A 38 -18.99 -0.62 -9.96
N ALA A 39 -18.56 0.63 -9.76
CA ALA A 39 -19.15 1.50 -8.75
C ALA A 39 -20.66 1.60 -9.06
N ALA A 40 -21.48 0.96 -8.23
CA ALA A 40 -22.92 1.00 -8.36
C ALA A 40 -23.38 2.39 -7.92
N THR A 41 -23.95 3.14 -8.85
CA THR A 41 -24.81 4.27 -8.55
C THR A 41 -25.93 3.76 -7.63
N THR A 42 -26.03 4.37 -6.47
CA THR A 42 -26.96 4.07 -5.38
C THR A 42 -28.40 3.86 -5.88
N PRO A 43 -29.02 2.68 -5.68
CA PRO A 43 -30.47 2.59 -5.68
C PRO A 43 -30.96 2.73 -4.24
N GLN A 44 -31.61 3.86 -3.95
CA GLN A 44 -32.51 3.95 -2.80
C GLN A 44 -33.69 2.99 -3.00
N ALA A 45 -34.17 2.47 -1.86
CA ALA A 45 -35.44 1.79 -1.63
C ALA A 45 -35.56 0.31 -2.03
N GLY A 46 -35.79 -0.54 -1.02
CA GLY A 46 -36.36 -1.88 -1.20
C GLY A 46 -35.91 -2.92 -0.18
N VAL A 47 -36.42 -2.85 1.05
CA VAL A 47 -36.31 -3.91 2.06
C VAL A 47 -36.88 -5.22 1.52
N LYS A 48 -36.07 -6.28 1.42
CA LYS A 48 -36.44 -7.67 1.77
C LYS A 48 -35.20 -8.42 2.27
N ARG A 49 -35.21 -8.79 3.56
CA ARG A 49 -34.27 -9.73 4.18
C ARG A 49 -34.45 -11.11 3.53
N SER A 50 -33.36 -11.70 3.07
CA SER A 50 -33.21 -13.15 2.96
C SER A 50 -31.89 -13.54 3.62
N GLN A 51 -31.99 -14.45 4.56
CA GLN A 51 -30.96 -14.97 5.44
C GLN A 51 -30.00 -15.90 4.67
N SER A 52 -28.70 -15.65 4.79
CA SER A 52 -27.66 -16.65 4.50
C SER A 52 -26.46 -16.38 5.41
N GLU A 53 -26.29 -17.25 6.39
CA GLU A 53 -25.10 -17.34 7.24
C GLU A 53 -23.90 -17.74 6.38
N ALA A 54 -22.85 -16.91 6.36
CA ALA A 54 -21.45 -17.29 6.26
C ALA A 54 -20.58 -16.03 6.11
N ASN A 55 -19.49 -16.02 6.86
CA ASN A 55 -18.35 -15.11 6.80
C ASN A 55 -18.44 -13.85 7.68
N THR A 56 -17.86 -14.02 8.86
CA THR A 56 -17.21 -13.01 9.68
C THR A 56 -16.21 -12.20 8.86
N SER A 57 -16.68 -11.20 8.15
CA SER A 57 -15.87 -10.07 7.71
C SER A 57 -16.50 -8.85 8.33
N THR A 58 -15.87 -8.35 9.39
CA THR A 58 -16.14 -7.03 9.98
C THR A 58 -15.73 -5.94 8.99
N GLU A 59 -16.36 -5.90 7.81
CA GLU A 59 -16.33 -4.75 6.92
C GLU A 59 -17.37 -3.76 7.44
N GLN A 60 -17.12 -3.22 8.64
CA GLN A 60 -17.78 -2.01 9.07
C GLN A 60 -17.38 -0.92 8.06
N PRO A 61 -18.33 -0.31 7.34
CA PRO A 61 -18.02 0.82 6.48
C PRO A 61 -17.27 1.87 7.30
N LEU A 62 -16.15 2.36 6.79
CA LEU A 62 -15.41 3.43 7.47
C LEU A 62 -16.35 4.63 7.62
N ASP A 63 -16.50 5.11 8.85
CA ASP A 63 -17.27 6.31 9.11
C ASP A 63 -16.65 7.45 8.31
N ASN A 64 -17.42 8.04 7.40
CA ASN A 64 -17.02 9.21 6.63
C ASN A 64 -17.04 10.43 7.56
N THR A 65 -16.15 10.46 8.55
CA THR A 65 -15.87 11.67 9.30
C THR A 65 -15.08 12.56 8.35
N GLY A 66 -15.78 13.39 7.56
CA GLY A 66 -15.18 14.39 6.66
C GLY A 66 -14.36 15.48 7.38
N ILE A 67 -14.08 15.28 8.67
CA ILE A 67 -13.21 16.09 9.49
C ILE A 67 -11.91 15.30 9.59
N VAL A 68 -10.83 15.85 9.03
CA VAL A 68 -9.47 15.37 9.29
C VAL A 68 -9.24 15.60 10.78
N THR A 69 -9.49 14.57 11.58
CA THR A 69 -9.16 14.59 12.99
C THR A 69 -7.64 14.58 13.04
N THR A 70 -7.07 15.72 13.43
CA THR A 70 -5.72 15.70 13.95
C THR A 70 -5.66 14.58 14.97
N LEU A 71 -4.61 13.74 14.91
CA LEU A 71 -4.45 12.62 15.82
C LEU A 71 -3.30 12.94 16.78
N PRO A 72 -3.52 13.81 17.80
CA PRO A 72 -2.51 14.11 18.79
C PRO A 72 -2.00 12.83 19.46
N PRO A 73 -0.68 12.60 19.45
CA PRO A 73 -0.12 11.47 20.14
C PRO A 73 -0.29 11.68 21.65
N PRO A 74 -0.77 10.66 22.38
CA PRO A 74 -1.00 10.79 23.80
C PRO A 74 0.34 10.99 24.51
N LYS A 75 0.41 12.01 25.38
CA LYS A 75 1.56 12.32 26.26
C LYS A 75 2.82 12.91 25.59
N VAL A 76 2.76 13.34 24.32
CA VAL A 76 3.87 14.05 23.68
C VAL A 76 3.67 15.57 23.82
N PRO A 77 4.71 16.33 24.21
CA PRO A 77 4.62 17.79 24.24
C PRO A 77 4.40 18.36 22.83
N GLN A 78 3.51 19.36 22.73
CA GLN A 78 3.13 20.01 21.47
C GLN A 78 4.14 21.11 21.07
N ASP A 79 5.42 20.74 21.06
CA ASP A 79 6.51 21.57 20.57
C ASP A 79 7.02 21.00 19.23
N VAL A 80 7.42 21.88 18.32
CA VAL A 80 7.85 21.51 16.95
C VAL A 80 8.98 20.48 16.99
N VAL A 81 9.99 20.70 17.83
CA VAL A 81 11.16 19.80 17.91
C VAL A 81 10.74 18.42 18.44
N SER A 82 9.89 18.39 19.45
CA SER A 82 9.37 17.15 20.05
C SER A 82 8.50 16.38 19.08
N LEU A 83 7.66 17.07 18.30
CA LEU A 83 6.81 16.47 17.29
C LEU A 83 7.61 15.96 16.09
N ILE A 84 8.63 16.69 15.64
CA ILE A 84 9.57 16.22 14.59
C ILE A 84 10.22 14.92 15.04
N ARG A 85 10.73 14.87 16.28
CA ARG A 85 11.35 13.66 16.83
C ARG A 85 10.35 12.50 16.92
N TYR A 86 9.14 12.77 17.41
CA TYR A 86 8.08 11.78 17.49
C TYR A 86 7.75 11.19 16.11
N ILE A 87 7.59 12.05 15.09
CA ILE A 87 7.31 11.62 13.72
C ILE A 87 8.46 10.76 13.20
N GLN A 88 9.72 11.16 13.40
CA GLN A 88 10.87 10.38 12.95
C GLN A 88 10.93 8.99 13.59
N GLU A 89 10.63 8.88 14.89
CA GLU A 89 10.58 7.61 15.63
C GLU A 89 9.42 6.70 15.16
N HIS A 90 8.30 7.30 14.71
CA HIS A 90 7.08 6.57 14.32
C HIS A 90 6.80 6.58 12.80
N THR A 91 7.77 7.01 11.98
CA THR A 91 7.60 7.04 10.51
C THR A 91 7.49 5.63 9.93
N TRP A 92 8.14 4.66 10.57
CA TRP A 92 8.09 3.25 10.17
C TRP A 92 7.53 2.38 11.27
N THR A 93 6.65 1.47 10.88
CA THR A 93 6.23 0.38 11.74
C THR A 93 7.26 -0.74 11.71
N GLU A 94 7.36 -1.47 12.82
CA GLU A 94 8.20 -2.66 12.91
C GLU A 94 7.78 -3.70 11.86
N ILE A 95 8.76 -4.44 11.33
CA ILE A 95 8.48 -5.52 10.39
C ILE A 95 7.97 -6.71 11.21
N PRO A 96 6.76 -7.21 10.96
CA PRO A 96 6.21 -8.30 11.75
C PRO A 96 7.06 -9.56 11.57
N GLU A 97 7.43 -10.21 12.68
CA GLU A 97 8.25 -11.44 12.64
C GLU A 97 7.55 -12.59 11.91
N ARG A 98 6.21 -12.59 11.92
CA ARG A 98 5.36 -13.60 11.28
C ARG A 98 4.54 -12.97 10.17
N ALA A 99 4.40 -13.70 9.06
CA ALA A 99 3.55 -13.30 7.94
C ALA A 99 3.91 -11.97 7.24
N ALA A 100 5.16 -11.48 7.37
CA ALA A 100 5.63 -10.34 6.58
C ALA A 100 5.57 -10.57 5.06
N GLY A 101 5.54 -11.83 4.61
CA GLY A 101 5.55 -12.18 3.18
C GLY A 101 6.84 -11.78 2.46
N MET A 102 7.89 -11.44 3.21
CA MET A 102 9.20 -11.01 2.70
C MET A 102 10.24 -12.08 2.98
N ASN A 103 11.14 -12.31 2.02
CA ASN A 103 12.35 -13.11 2.24
C ASN A 103 13.38 -12.32 3.06
N SER A 104 14.38 -13.01 3.61
CA SER A 104 15.43 -12.39 4.45
C SER A 104 16.21 -11.29 3.73
N THR A 105 16.48 -11.45 2.43
CA THR A 105 17.19 -10.45 1.62
C THR A 105 16.37 -9.16 1.50
N ARG A 106 15.06 -9.26 1.22
CA ARG A 106 14.18 -8.10 1.11
C ARG A 106 13.98 -7.40 2.45
N ILE A 107 13.96 -8.14 3.56
CA ILE A 107 13.93 -7.55 4.91
C ILE A 107 15.21 -6.73 5.13
N ALA A 108 16.39 -7.27 4.81
CA ALA A 108 17.66 -6.55 4.95
C ALA A 108 17.73 -5.29 4.07
N GLU A 109 17.25 -5.38 2.82
CA GLU A 109 17.15 -4.23 1.92
C GLU A 109 16.26 -3.12 2.49
N VAL A 110 15.08 -3.46 3.01
CA VAL A 110 14.16 -2.51 3.62
C VAL A 110 14.78 -1.85 4.85
N LEU A 111 15.44 -2.63 5.73
CA LEU A 111 16.11 -2.09 6.91
C LEU A 111 17.27 -1.15 6.54
N ASN A 112 18.06 -1.51 5.52
CA ASN A 112 19.12 -0.64 5.01
C ASN A 112 18.56 0.64 4.39
N PHE A 113 17.45 0.54 3.64
CA PHE A 113 16.77 1.71 3.08
C PHE A 113 16.26 2.64 4.16
N ARG A 114 15.60 2.11 5.21
CA ARG A 114 15.14 2.90 6.36
C ARG A 114 16.31 3.61 7.06
N LYS A 115 17.43 2.90 7.27
CA LYS A 115 18.64 3.45 7.90
C LYS A 115 19.28 4.57 7.07
N ASN A 116 19.23 4.46 5.75
CA ASN A 116 19.84 5.42 4.83
C ASN A 116 18.90 6.57 4.45
N MET A 117 17.62 6.53 4.87
CA MET A 117 16.68 7.60 4.58
C MET A 117 17.04 8.83 5.42
N PRO A 118 17.17 10.03 4.81
CA PRO A 118 17.42 11.24 5.57
C PRO A 118 16.21 11.56 6.48
N PRO A 119 16.44 12.06 7.71
CA PRO A 119 15.38 12.35 8.66
C PRO A 119 14.63 13.65 8.28
N ILE A 120 13.84 13.58 7.21
CA ILE A 120 13.04 14.69 6.69
C ILE A 120 11.60 14.53 7.16
N VAL A 121 11.04 15.58 7.74
CA VAL A 121 9.63 15.63 8.16
C VAL A 121 8.91 16.66 7.31
N SER A 122 7.77 16.28 6.74
CA SER A 122 6.92 17.21 5.99
C SER A 122 6.03 18.04 6.93
N ILE A 123 5.73 19.26 6.51
CA ILE A 123 4.82 20.17 7.24
C ILE A 123 3.43 19.54 7.42
N ALA A 124 2.97 18.78 6.43
CA ALA A 124 1.72 18.03 6.50
C ALA A 124 1.69 17.01 7.65
N HIS A 125 2.80 16.30 7.92
CA HIS A 125 2.88 15.38 9.05
C HIS A 125 2.82 16.13 10.39
N LEU A 126 3.47 17.29 10.49
CA LEU A 126 3.39 18.11 11.70
C LEU A 126 1.96 18.54 11.98
N HIS A 127 1.24 19.03 10.97
CA HIS A 127 -0.15 19.44 11.14
C HIS A 127 -1.08 18.29 11.51
N ALA A 128 -0.88 17.10 10.93
CA ALA A 128 -1.68 15.92 11.23
C ALA A 128 -1.55 15.47 12.70
N VAL A 129 -0.35 15.58 13.27
CA VAL A 129 -0.02 15.14 14.65
C VAL A 129 -0.29 16.25 15.68
N SER A 130 -0.40 17.50 15.22
CA SER A 130 -0.59 18.66 16.09
C SER A 130 -2.01 18.81 16.61
N THR A 131 -2.15 19.34 17.83
CA THR A 131 -3.46 19.80 18.33
C THR A 131 -3.91 21.12 17.69
N SER A 132 -2.96 21.97 17.29
CA SER A 132 -3.22 23.29 16.71
C SER A 132 -2.18 23.61 15.64
N THR A 133 -2.64 23.62 14.39
CA THR A 133 -1.84 23.98 13.21
C THR A 133 -1.23 25.37 13.34
N THR A 134 -2.02 26.36 13.77
CA THR A 134 -1.60 27.77 13.82
C THR A 134 -0.54 28.04 14.89
N ALA A 135 -0.60 27.34 16.02
CA ALA A 135 0.42 27.45 17.06
C ALA A 135 1.78 26.90 16.57
N ILE A 136 1.76 25.77 15.87
CA ILE A 136 2.97 25.16 15.30
C ILE A 136 3.56 26.02 14.20
N GLU A 137 2.76 26.59 13.30
CA GLU A 137 3.27 27.47 12.24
C GLU A 137 4.01 28.67 12.82
N ARG A 138 3.47 29.29 13.88
CA ARG A 138 4.13 30.39 14.58
C ARG A 138 5.46 29.95 15.20
N GLN A 139 5.48 28.81 15.89
CA GLN A 139 6.71 28.27 16.47
C GLN A 139 7.74 27.92 15.39
N LEU A 140 7.31 27.29 14.30
CA LEU A 140 8.15 26.91 13.17
C LEU A 140 8.78 28.15 12.53
N ALA A 141 8.00 29.22 12.31
CA ALA A 141 8.55 30.49 11.83
C ALA A 141 9.60 31.09 12.79
N THR A 142 9.37 30.97 14.09
CA THR A 142 10.32 31.45 15.12
C THR A 142 11.61 30.61 15.14
N LEU A 143 11.51 29.30 14.98
CA LEU A 143 12.64 28.37 14.92
C LEU A 143 13.46 28.50 13.62
N ILE A 144 12.79 28.83 12.51
CA ILE A 144 13.45 29.13 11.25
C ILE A 144 14.19 30.47 11.35
N HIS A 145 13.55 31.50 11.93
CA HIS A 145 14.17 32.81 12.11
C HIS A 145 15.41 32.75 13.02
N SER A 146 15.39 31.92 14.06
CA SER A 146 16.54 31.69 14.94
C SER A 146 17.64 30.81 14.33
N GLY A 147 17.43 30.24 13.14
CA GLY A 147 18.41 29.36 12.48
C GLY A 147 18.57 27.98 13.12
N ILE A 148 17.63 27.58 13.98
CA ILE A 148 17.62 26.24 14.60
C ILE A 148 17.09 25.21 13.59
N LEU A 149 16.12 25.61 12.76
CA LEU A 149 15.54 24.78 11.70
C LEU A 149 15.75 25.42 10.32
N TYR A 150 16.01 24.60 9.32
CA TYR A 150 16.16 25.02 7.93
C TYR A 150 15.12 24.34 7.05
N LEU A 151 14.43 25.11 6.22
CA LEU A 151 13.58 24.57 5.17
C LEU A 151 14.43 24.17 3.98
N LYS A 152 14.25 22.94 3.52
CA LYS A 152 14.84 22.48 2.27
C LYS A 152 13.84 22.76 1.15
N THR A 153 14.12 23.79 0.36
CA THR A 153 13.38 24.13 -0.88
C THR A 153 13.84 23.27 -2.05
#